data_AF-A0A1D1XMP1-F1
#
_entry.id   AF-A0A1D1XMP1-F1
#
_cell.length_a   1.000
_cell.length_b   1.000
_cell.length_c   1.000
_cell.angle_alpha   90.00
_cell.angle_beta   90.00
_cell.angle_gamma   90.00
#
_symmetry.space_group_name_H-M   'P 1'
#
loop_
_entity.id
_entity.type
_entity.pdbx_description
1 polymer ?
#
loop_
_entity_poly.entity_id
_entity_poly.type
_entity_poly.pdbx_seq_one_letter_code
_entity_poly.pdbx_strand_id
1 'polypeptide(L)'
;MAFTAQAQFHVLAVDDSLIDRKLIERLLKTSSYHVTTVDSGSKALEFLGLHDDQPNSLSDSACNQEIEVNLVITDYCMPGMTGYDLLKKIKVSIYRVVGN
;
A
#
# COMPACT_ATOMS: atom_id res chain seq x y z
N MET A 1 29.52 11.51 -13.88
CA MET A 1 28.62 12.18 -12.93
C MET A 1 27.77 11.11 -12.29
N ALA A 2 27.88 10.93 -10.97
CA ALA A 2 27.16 9.89 -10.27
C ALA A 2 25.68 10.29 -10.17
N PHE A 3 24.80 9.53 -10.82
CA PHE A 3 23.38 9.53 -10.49
C PHE A 3 23.29 8.87 -9.12
N THR A 4 23.24 9.65 -8.04
CA THR A 4 22.81 9.10 -6.76
C THR A 4 21.40 8.56 -6.99
N ALA A 5 21.21 7.25 -6.86
CA ALA A 5 19.88 6.64 -6.91
C ALA A 5 19.08 7.22 -5.75
N GLN A 6 18.37 8.32 -6.01
CA GLN A 6 17.45 8.92 -5.07
C GLN A 6 16.37 7.87 -4.82
N ALA A 7 16.20 7.44 -3.57
CA ALA A 7 15.19 6.46 -3.20
C ALA A 7 13.85 6.89 -3.81
N GLN A 8 13.32 6.06 -4.70
CA GLN A 8 12.12 6.41 -5.44
C GLN A 8 10.94 6.37 -4.48
N PHE A 9 10.40 7.53 -4.13
CA PHE A 9 9.30 7.65 -3.17
C PHE A 9 8.09 6.85 -3.66
N HIS A 10 7.62 5.92 -2.83
CA HIS A 10 6.60 4.93 -3.20
C HIS A 10 5.22 5.31 -2.64
N VAL A 11 4.25 5.37 -3.55
CA VAL A 11 2.84 5.65 -3.25
C VAL A 11 2.00 4.39 -3.50
N LEU A 12 1.20 4.02 -2.51
CA LEU A 12 0.13 3.02 -2.65
C LEU A 12 -1.20 3.75 -2.88
N ALA A 13 -1.79 3.59 -4.06
CA ALA A 13 -3.09 4.15 -4.40
C ALA A 13 -4.18 3.06 -4.36
N VAL A 14 -5.21 3.27 -3.57
CA VAL A 14 -6.29 2.31 -3.29
C VAL A 14 -7.62 2.90 -3.75
N ASP A 15 -8.18 2.36 -4.82
CA ASP A 15 -9.41 2.90 -5.40
C ASP A 15 -10.15 1.81 -6.20
N ASP A 16 -11.44 1.61 -5.95
CA ASP A 16 -12.24 0.60 -6.65
C ASP A 16 -12.57 1.01 -8.09
N SER A 17 -12.53 2.30 -8.40
CA SER A 17 -12.68 2.85 -9.75
C SER A 17 -11.40 2.68 -10.58
N LEU A 18 -11.52 1.89 -11.64
CA LEU A 18 -10.41 1.66 -12.58
C LEU A 18 -9.94 2.95 -13.29
N ILE A 19 -10.85 3.91 -13.50
CA ILE A 19 -10.53 5.19 -14.14
C ILE A 19 -9.67 6.02 -13.19
N ASP A 20 -10.07 6.12 -11.93
CA ASP A 20 -9.38 6.92 -10.92
C ASP A 20 -8.01 6.34 -10.58
N ARG A 21 -7.88 5.01 -10.47
CA ARG A 21 -6.56 4.35 -10.36
C ARG A 21 -5.61 4.73 -11.48
N LYS A 22 -6.08 4.66 -12.74
CA LYS A 22 -5.25 5.01 -13.91
C LYS A 22 -4.88 6.50 -13.94
N LEU A 23 -5.78 7.37 -13.48
CA LEU A 23 -5.52 8.79 -13.38
C LEU A 23 -4.41 9.07 -12.36
N ILE A 24 -4.56 8.55 -11.13
CA ILE A 24 -3.58 8.71 -10.05
C ILE A 24 -2.21 8.13 -10.47
N GLU A 25 -2.21 6.92 -11.03
CA GLU A 25 -0.99 6.26 -11.52
C GLU A 25 -0.24 7.12 -12.53
N ARG A 26 -0.93 7.67 -13.53
CA ARG A 26 -0.32 8.53 -14.56
C ARG A 26 0.24 9.82 -13.97
N LEU A 27 -0.53 10.51 -13.13
CA LEU A 27 -0.14 11.81 -12.54
C LEU A 27 1.10 11.68 -11.65
N LEU A 28 1.16 10.61 -10.86
CA LEU A 28 2.28 10.40 -9.93
C LEU A 28 3.50 9.82 -10.63
N LYS A 29 3.34 8.93 -11.61
CA LYS A 29 4.47 8.46 -12.44
C LYS A 29 5.13 9.59 -13.23
N THR A 30 4.38 10.60 -13.68
CA THR A 30 4.97 11.79 -14.31
C THR A 30 5.82 12.63 -13.36
N SER A 31 5.63 12.47 -12.04
CA SER A 31 6.36 13.20 -11.00
C SER A 31 7.46 12.35 -10.36
N SER A 32 7.96 11.33 -11.06
CA SER A 32 9.04 10.41 -10.63
C SER A 32 8.72 9.52 -9.43
N TYR A 33 7.46 9.39 -9.02
CA TYR A 33 7.06 8.45 -7.96
C TYR A 33 6.99 7.00 -8.46
N HIS A 34 7.33 6.06 -7.58
CA HIS A 34 6.92 4.67 -7.75
C HIS A 34 5.47 4.56 -7.29
N VAL A 35 4.59 3.96 -8.09
CA VAL A 35 3.16 3.88 -7.76
C VAL A 35 2.69 2.46 -7.91
N THR A 36 2.16 1.91 -6.83
CA THR A 36 1.41 0.67 -6.81
C THR A 36 -0.07 1.01 -6.69
N THR A 37 -0.91 0.50 -7.58
CA THR A 37 -2.36 0.67 -7.50
C THR A 37 -3.04 -0.64 -7.13
N VAL A 38 -4.00 -0.60 -6.21
CA VAL A 38 -4.84 -1.74 -5.82
C VAL A 38 -6.32 -1.34 -5.84
N ASP A 39 -7.21 -2.30 -6.04
CA ASP A 39 -8.64 -2.05 -6.29
C ASP A 39 -9.54 -2.14 -5.05
N SER A 40 -8.97 -2.41 -3.88
CA SER A 40 -9.74 -2.65 -2.66
C SER A 40 -8.84 -2.55 -1.43
N GLY A 41 -9.44 -2.17 -0.30
CA GLY A 41 -8.73 -2.10 0.98
C GLY A 41 -8.21 -3.45 1.47
N SER A 42 -8.87 -4.56 1.14
CA SER A 42 -8.38 -5.91 1.46
C SER A 42 -7.06 -6.22 0.74
N LYS A 43 -6.96 -5.93 -0.56
CA LYS A 43 -5.71 -6.09 -1.31
C LYS A 43 -4.62 -5.14 -0.84
N ALA A 44 -4.99 -3.93 -0.40
CA ALA A 44 -4.03 -3.01 0.23
C ALA A 44 -3.43 -3.61 1.51
N LEU A 45 -4.24 -4.24 2.35
CA LEU A 45 -3.75 -4.92 3.56
C LEU A 45 -2.88 -6.13 3.23
N GLU A 46 -3.25 -6.93 2.23
CA GLU A 46 -2.43 -8.05 1.74
C GLU A 46 -1.07 -7.56 1.23
N PHE A 47 -1.08 -6.51 0.40
CA PHE A 47 0.14 -5.88 -0.12
C PHE A 47 1.05 -5.33 0.99
N LEU A 48 0.47 -4.79 2.06
CA LEU A 48 1.20 -4.28 3.22
C LEU A 48 1.60 -5.39 4.22
N GLY A 49 1.23 -6.65 3.99
CA GLY A 49 1.49 -7.76 4.92
C GLY A 49 0.68 -7.68 6.23
N LEU A 50 -0.47 -7.00 6.22
CA LEU A 50 -1.31 -6.72 7.39
C LEU A 50 -2.59 -7.57 7.47
N HIS A 51 -2.64 -8.73 6.80
CA HIS A 51 -3.82 -9.59 6.79
C HIS A 51 -3.89 -10.42 8.08
N ASP A 52 -5.00 -10.32 8.84
CA ASP A 52 -5.20 -10.93 10.17
C ASP A 52 -5.43 -12.46 10.12
N ASP A 53 -5.73 -13.02 8.94
CA ASP A 53 -6.16 -14.41 8.79
C ASP A 53 -5.02 -15.29 8.27
N GLN A 54 -4.16 -15.72 9.19
CA GLN A 54 -3.60 -17.08 9.34
C GLN A 54 -2.20 -17.03 9.99
N PRO A 55 -2.00 -17.58 11.21
CA PRO A 55 -0.66 -17.77 11.78
C PRO A 55 0.15 -18.87 11.07
N ASN A 56 -0.36 -19.49 10.00
CA ASN A 56 0.33 -20.54 9.24
C ASN A 56 -0.17 -20.57 7.79
N SER A 57 0.33 -19.68 6.93
CA SER A 57 0.52 -20.04 5.52
C SER A 57 1.97 -19.78 5.18
N LEU A 58 2.75 -20.85 5.33
CA LEU A 58 4.08 -20.98 4.77
C LEU A 58 3.96 -20.80 3.25
N SER A 59 4.16 -19.58 2.76
CA SER A 59 4.73 -19.40 1.43
C SER A 59 6.23 -19.23 1.64
N ASP A 60 6.90 -20.38 1.69
CA ASP A 60 8.32 -20.47 1.40
C ASP A 60 8.57 -19.81 0.04
N SER A 61 9.53 -18.88 0.00
CA SER A 61 10.08 -18.23 -1.20
C SER A 61 9.35 -16.99 -1.73
N ALA A 62 9.57 -15.85 -1.07
CA ALA A 62 9.95 -14.60 -1.75
C ALA A 62 10.38 -13.60 -0.67
N CYS A 63 11.59 -13.06 -0.83
CA CYS A 63 12.10 -11.85 -0.17
C CYS A 63 11.21 -11.23 0.93
N ASN A 64 11.69 -11.21 2.18
CA ASN A 64 11.38 -10.15 3.14
C ASN A 64 11.91 -8.80 2.59
N GLN A 65 11.44 -8.38 1.43
CA GLN A 65 11.53 -7.01 1.00
C GLN A 65 10.49 -6.29 1.84
N GLU A 66 10.97 -5.61 2.87
CA GLU A 66 10.19 -4.58 3.54
C GLU A 66 9.64 -3.66 2.44
N ILE A 67 8.35 -3.80 2.13
CA ILE A 67 7.69 -2.94 1.14
C ILE A 67 7.56 -1.58 1.82
N GLU A 68 8.57 -0.74 1.60
CA GLU A 68 8.56 0.64 2.09
C GLU A 68 7.55 1.43 1.25
N VAL A 69 6.40 1.74 1.85
CA VAL A 69 5.42 2.67 1.30
C VAL A 69 5.55 3.98 2.05
N ASN A 70 5.75 5.08 1.32
CA ASN A 70 5.92 6.39 1.93
C ASN A 70 4.58 7.17 2.02
N LEU A 71 3.62 6.87 1.15
CA LEU A 71 2.30 7.50 1.12
C LEU A 71 1.21 6.51 0.71
N VAL A 72 0.07 6.56 1.41
CA VAL A 72 -1.15 5.86 1.01
C VAL A 72 -2.20 6.88 0.59
N ILE A 73 -2.74 6.73 -0.62
CA ILE A 73 -3.90 7.49 -1.13
C ILE A 73 -5.05 6.49 -1.25
N THR A 74 -6.21 6.80 -0.69
CA THR A 74 -7.36 5.90 -0.72
C THR A 74 -8.65 6.66 -1.04
N ASP A 75 -9.53 6.03 -1.80
CA ASP A 75 -10.94 6.46 -1.83
C ASP A 75 -11.60 6.15 -0.47
N TYR A 76 -12.60 6.94 -0.10
CA TYR A 76 -13.35 6.73 1.13
C TYR A 76 -14.43 5.66 0.97
N CYS A 77 -15.13 5.66 -0.17
CA CYS A 77 -16.34 4.89 -0.44
C CYS A 77 -16.06 3.60 -1.21
N MET A 78 -15.26 2.71 -0.65
CA MET A 78 -14.99 1.41 -1.27
C MET A 78 -15.96 0.31 -0.78
N PRO A 79 -16.31 -0.68 -1.63
CA PRO A 79 -17.08 -1.84 -1.21
C PRO A 79 -16.27 -2.72 -0.23
N GLY A 80 -16.97 -3.30 0.75
CA GLY A 80 -16.39 -4.20 1.75
C GLY A 80 -15.72 -3.50 2.95
N MET A 81 -14.97 -2.43 2.73
CA MET A 81 -14.45 -1.57 3.82
C MET A 81 -14.26 -0.12 3.34
N THR A 82 -14.44 0.85 4.22
CA THR A 82 -14.18 2.25 3.87
C THR A 82 -12.68 2.56 3.87
N GLY A 83 -12.27 3.65 3.21
CA GLY A 83 -10.90 4.16 3.31
C GLY A 83 -10.50 4.49 4.76
N TYR A 84 -11.47 4.88 5.59
CA TYR A 84 -11.25 5.07 7.03
C TYR A 84 -10.95 3.74 7.75
N ASP A 85 -11.69 2.67 7.46
CA ASP A 85 -11.45 1.36 8.06
C ASP A 85 -10.07 0.80 7.68
N LEU A 86 -9.67 0.99 6.42
CA LEU A 86 -8.34 0.66 5.93
C LEU A 86 -7.25 1.41 6.72
N LEU A 87 -7.34 2.74 6.78
CA LEU A 87 -6.35 3.57 7.48
C LEU A 87 -6.32 3.26 8.99
N LYS A 88 -7.47 2.92 9.59
CA LYS A 88 -7.54 2.48 10.99
C LYS A 88 -6.74 1.20 11.21
N LYS A 89 -6.88 0.20 10.35
CA LYS A 89 -6.11 -1.06 10.42
C LYS A 89 -4.61 -0.81 10.23
N ILE A 90 -4.22 -0.03 9.21
CA ILE A 90 -2.82 0.35 8.97
C ILE A 90 -2.23 1.04 10.21
N LYS A 91 -2.95 2.02 10.77
CA LYS A 91 -2.53 2.77 11.95
C LYS A 91 -2.34 1.86 13.17
N VAL A 92 -3.27 0.96 13.44
CA VAL A 92 -3.17 0.01 14.57
C VAL A 92 -1.92 -0.86 14.43
N SER A 93 -1.62 -1.34 13.23
CA SER A 93 -0.42 -2.15 12.96
C SER A 93 0.89 -1.39 13.22
N ILE A 94 0.94 -0.08 12.91
CA ILE A 94 2.10 0.77 13.25
C ILE A 94 2.33 0.81 14.76
N TYR A 95 1.28 0.97 15.58
CA TYR A 95 1.44 1.01 17.04
C TYR A 95 1.79 -0.35 17.65
N ARG A 96 1.33 -1.47 17.06
CA ARG A 96 1.69 -2.81 17.53
C ARG A 96 3.21 -3.06 17.49
N VAL A 97 3.91 -2.45 16.54
CA VAL A 97 5.37 -2.58 16.38
C VAL A 97 6.15 -1.77 17.42
N VAL A 98 5.61 -0.66 17.94
CA VAL A 98 6.30 0.25 18.87
C VAL A 98 6.15 -0.19 20.34
N GLY A 99 5.27 -1.15 20.63
CA GLY A 99 4.93 -1.59 21.99
C GLY A 99 5.79 -2.72 22.59
N ASN A 100 6.91 -3.11 21.97
CA ASN A 100 7.85 -4.11 22.50
C ASN A 100 9.22 -3.49 22.79
#